data_AF-A0A2I8AFM1-F1
#
_entry.id   AF-A0A2I8AFM1-F1
#
_cell.length_a   1.000
_cell.length_b   1.000
_cell.length_c   1.000
_cell.angle_alpha   90.00
_cell.angle_beta   90.00
_cell.angle_gamma   90.00
#
_symmetry.space_group_name_H-M   'P 1'
#
loop_
_entity.id
_entity.type
_entity.pdbx_description
1 polymer ?
#
loop_
_entity_poly.entity_id
_entity_poly.type
_entity_poly.pdbx_seq_one_letter_code
_entity_poly.pdbx_strand_id
1 'polypeptide(L)'
;MTTVVILPISNASGEKCYQAITGDKSSVCKTAGQALDALTAELGETEFSALLVIQSFRPDEFFSAEQQKRLSELMSLWRTARNQGKALSFEEQAELDSLVDAELKASTARTASLLQQISP
;
A
#
# COMPACT_ATOMS: atom_id res chain seq x y z
N MET A 1 -12.42 -23.82 5.07
CA MET A 1 -11.13 -23.21 5.48
C MET A 1 -11.44 -21.85 6.04
N THR A 2 -11.05 -21.60 7.28
CA THR A 2 -11.24 -20.31 7.96
C THR A 2 -10.01 -19.45 7.71
N THR A 3 -10.14 -18.40 6.89
CA THR A 3 -9.02 -17.48 6.64
C THR A 3 -8.87 -16.54 7.83
N VAL A 4 -7.68 -16.49 8.40
CA VAL A 4 -7.31 -15.51 9.43
C VAL A 4 -6.34 -14.50 8.80
N VAL A 5 -6.68 -13.22 8.91
CA VAL A 5 -5.82 -12.11 8.46
C VAL A 5 -5.17 -11.48 9.67
N ILE A 6 -3.84 -11.33 9.67
CA ILE A 6 -3.10 -10.66 10.74
C ILE A 6 -2.48 -9.37 10.19
N LEU A 7 -2.85 -8.24 10.79
CA LEU A 7 -2.42 -6.91 10.38
C LEU A 7 -1.62 -6.22 11.50
N PRO A 8 -0.47 -5.59 11.20
CA PRO A 8 0.16 -4.68 12.14
C PRO A 8 -0.67 -3.40 12.27
N ILE A 9 -0.93 -2.96 13.50
CA ILE A 9 -1.65 -1.73 13.82
C ILE A 9 -0.87 -0.89 14.84
N SER A 10 -1.13 0.41 14.90
CA SER A 10 -0.61 1.29 15.95
C SER A 10 -1.69 1.51 17.02
N ASN A 11 -1.37 1.29 18.29
CA ASN A 11 -2.29 1.56 19.39
C ASN A 11 -2.40 3.08 19.69
N ALA A 12 -3.29 3.46 20.62
CA ALA A 12 -3.48 4.86 21.03
C ALA A 12 -2.19 5.52 21.59
N SER A 13 -1.23 4.71 22.04
CA SER A 13 0.08 5.15 22.53
C SER A 13 1.16 5.18 21.43
N GLY A 14 0.81 4.84 20.18
CA GLY A 14 1.73 4.77 19.04
C GLY A 14 2.60 3.51 19.00
N GLU A 15 2.44 2.57 19.93
CA GLU A 15 3.19 1.32 19.95
C GLU A 15 2.64 0.32 18.92
N LYS A 16 3.54 -0.49 18.36
CA LYS A 16 3.18 -1.53 17.39
C LYS A 16 2.42 -2.67 18.08
N CYS A 17 1.23 -2.96 17.57
CA CYS A 17 0.39 -4.09 17.96
C CYS A 17 0.00 -4.89 16.71
N TYR A 18 -0.66 -6.02 16.90
CA TYR A 18 -1.15 -6.87 15.82
C TYR A 18 -2.63 -7.20 16.05
N GLN A 19 -3.41 -7.14 14.99
CA GLN A 19 -4.82 -7.52 14.97
C GLN A 19 -4.99 -8.78 14.13
N ALA A 20 -5.58 -9.83 14.71
CA ALA A 20 -6.01 -11.01 13.97
C ALA A 20 -7.53 -10.90 13.71
N ILE A 21 -7.97 -11.19 12.49
CA ILE A 21 -9.36 -11.02 12.05
C ILE A 21 -9.81 -12.28 11.30
N THR A 22 -11.01 -12.76 11.58
CA THR A 22 -11.67 -13.81 10.81
C THR A 22 -13.18 -13.66 10.88
N GLY A 23 -13.84 -13.57 9.72
CA GLY A 23 -15.28 -13.31 9.66
C GLY A 23 -15.67 -12.06 10.48
N ASP A 24 -16.49 -12.27 11.51
CA ASP A 24 -16.99 -11.28 12.47
C ASP A 24 -16.17 -11.17 13.77
N LYS A 25 -15.11 -11.99 13.93
CA LYS A 25 -14.26 -12.03 15.12
C LYS A 25 -12.93 -11.32 14.88
N SER A 26 -12.44 -10.64 15.90
CA SER A 26 -11.10 -10.07 15.87
C SER A 26 -10.49 -9.93 17.26
N SER A 27 -9.18 -10.05 17.34
CA SER A 27 -8.39 -9.89 18.56
C SER A 27 -7.21 -8.97 18.32
N VAL A 28 -6.82 -8.18 19.32
CA VAL A 28 -5.66 -7.27 19.25
C VAL A 28 -4.70 -7.59 20.37
N CYS A 29 -3.42 -7.82 20.05
CA CYS A 29 -2.38 -8.12 21.03
C CYS A 29 -1.03 -7.48 20.66
N LYS A 30 -0.05 -7.60 21.56
CA LYS A 30 1.30 -7.06 21.37
C LYS A 30 2.07 -7.80 20.27
N THR A 31 1.81 -9.08 20.08
CA THR A 31 2.45 -9.91 19.06
C THR A 31 1.41 -10.57 18.15
N ALA A 32 1.81 -10.88 16.92
CA ALA A 32 0.98 -11.60 15.97
C ALA A 32 0.52 -12.97 16.50
N GLY A 33 1.43 -13.69 17.18
CA GLY A 33 1.13 -14.98 17.81
C GLY A 33 0.06 -14.84 18.90
N GLN A 34 0.20 -13.85 19.80
CA GLN A 34 -0.80 -13.62 20.84
C GLN A 34 -2.17 -13.25 20.28
N ALA A 35 -2.22 -12.47 19.20
CA ALA A 35 -3.48 -12.15 18.55
C ALA A 35 -4.12 -13.41 17.96
N LEU A 36 -3.33 -14.25 17.28
CA LEU A 36 -3.80 -15.52 16.74
C LEU A 36 -4.28 -16.48 17.83
N ASP A 37 -3.53 -16.62 18.93
CA ASP A 37 -3.89 -17.47 20.06
C ASP A 37 -5.22 -17.03 20.67
N ALA A 38 -5.39 -15.72 20.89
CA ALA A 38 -6.63 -15.15 21.42
C ALA A 38 -7.82 -15.39 20.47
N LEU A 39 -7.61 -15.23 19.16
CA LEU A 39 -8.65 -15.47 18.16
C LEU A 39 -9.02 -16.97 18.09
N THR A 40 -8.03 -17.85 18.21
CA THR A 40 -8.23 -19.31 18.16
C THR A 40 -8.98 -19.80 19.41
N ALA A 41 -8.71 -19.20 20.58
CA ALA A 41 -9.47 -19.46 21.80
C ALA A 41 -10.96 -19.10 21.65
N GLU A 42 -11.30 -18.06 20.90
CA GLU A 42 -12.69 -17.69 20.59
C GLU A 42 -13.34 -18.57 19.50
N LEU A 43 -12.54 -19.21 18.65
CA LEU A 43 -13.03 -20.09 17.59
C LEU A 43 -13.29 -21.52 18.06
N GLY A 44 -12.63 -21.98 19.13
CA GLY A 44 -12.90 -23.26 19.77
C GLY A 44 -12.50 -24.50 18.94
N GLU A 45 -11.69 -24.34 17.89
CA GLU A 45 -11.30 -25.45 17.01
C GLU A 45 -10.00 -26.15 17.45
N THR A 46 -10.04 -27.49 17.47
CA THR A 46 -9.00 -28.37 18.02
C THR A 46 -7.97 -28.85 16.98
N GLU A 47 -8.16 -28.59 15.69
CA GLU A 47 -7.19 -28.91 14.63
C GLU A 47 -7.05 -27.74 13.64
N PHE A 48 -6.11 -26.83 13.95
CA PHE A 48 -5.86 -25.66 13.13
C PHE A 48 -4.84 -25.99 12.02
N SER A 49 -5.33 -26.17 10.78
CA SER A 49 -4.49 -26.14 9.58
C SER A 49 -4.48 -24.74 8.99
N ALA A 50 -3.44 -23.96 9.31
CA ALA A 50 -3.27 -22.60 8.79
C ALA A 50 -2.39 -22.55 7.55
N LEU A 51 -2.86 -21.79 6.55
CA LEU A 51 -2.02 -21.29 5.46
C LEU A 51 -1.55 -19.88 5.83
N LEU A 52 -0.25 -19.71 6.06
CA LEU A 52 0.34 -18.40 6.32
C LEU A 52 0.73 -17.72 5.00
N VAL A 53 0.04 -16.64 4.64
CA VAL A 53 0.39 -15.81 3.48
C VAL A 53 1.11 -14.55 3.98
N ILE A 54 2.42 -14.45 3.70
CA ILE A 54 3.20 -13.25 4.00
C ILE A 54 3.32 -12.45 2.70
N GLN A 55 2.60 -11.34 2.59
CA GLN A 55 2.76 -10.41 1.48
C GLN A 55 3.90 -9.44 1.79
N SER A 56 5.01 -9.55 1.05
CA SER A 56 6.05 -8.54 1.10
C SER A 56 5.56 -7.27 0.40
N PHE A 57 5.40 -6.17 1.14
CA PHE A 57 5.15 -4.86 0.54
C PHE A 57 6.37 -4.48 -0.30
N ARG A 58 6.20 -4.52 -1.62
CA ARG A 58 7.22 -4.06 -2.57
C ARG A 58 7.00 -2.58 -2.89
N PRO A 59 8.07 -1.83 -3.17
CA PRO A 59 7.94 -0.51 -3.76
C PRO A 59 7.17 -0.60 -5.08
N ASP A 60 6.59 0.53 -5.53
CA ASP A 60 5.89 0.59 -6.82
C ASP A 60 6.85 0.16 -7.95
N GLU A 61 6.54 -0.97 -8.58
CA GLU A 61 7.33 -1.54 -9.67
C GLU A 61 7.07 -0.80 -11.00
N PHE A 62 5.99 -0.02 -11.10
CA PHE A 62 5.55 0.64 -12.33
C PHE A 62 5.95 2.11 -12.41
N PHE A 63 6.17 2.76 -11.26
CA PHE A 63 6.66 4.13 -11.20
C PHE A 63 7.66 4.30 -10.06
N SER A 64 8.91 4.58 -10.39
CA SER A 64 9.99 4.57 -9.41
C SER A 64 9.91 5.76 -8.45
N ALA A 65 10.50 5.59 -7.26
CA ALA A 65 10.62 6.68 -6.29
C ALA A 65 11.39 7.89 -6.85
N GLU A 66 12.35 7.67 -7.76
CA GLU A 66 13.09 8.73 -8.43
C GLU A 66 12.19 9.50 -9.41
N GLN A 67 11.36 8.80 -10.20
CA GLN A 67 10.39 9.43 -11.10
C GLN A 67 9.35 10.23 -10.32
N GLN A 68 8.85 9.68 -9.21
CA GLN A 68 7.90 10.37 -8.33
C GLN A 68 8.52 11.63 -7.73
N LYS A 69 9.76 11.55 -7.25
CA LYS A 69 10.48 12.71 -6.72
C LYS A 69 10.62 13.79 -7.80
N ARG A 70 11.08 13.41 -8.99
CA ARG A 70 11.28 14.34 -10.11
C ARG A 70 9.98 15.00 -10.56
N LEU A 71 8.90 14.22 -10.66
CA LEU A 71 7.56 14.74 -10.98
C LEU A 71 7.09 15.76 -9.94
N SER A 72 7.30 15.47 -8.65
CA SER A 72 6.96 16.40 -7.56
C SER A 72 7.73 17.73 -7.65
N GLU A 73 9.03 17.66 -7.97
CA GLU A 73 9.87 18.84 -8.16
C GLU A 73 9.37 19.71 -9.33
N LEU A 74 9.13 19.10 -10.50
CA LEU A 74 8.62 19.80 -11.68
C LEU A 74 7.22 20.37 -11.46
N MET A 75 6.33 19.65 -10.77
CA MET A 75 5.01 20.17 -10.40
C MET A 75 5.08 21.37 -9.45
N SER A 76 6.06 21.40 -8.54
CA SER A 76 6.31 22.56 -7.66
C SER A 76 6.81 23.77 -8.45
N LEU A 77 7.76 23.55 -9.36
CA LEU A 77 8.28 24.58 -10.26
C LEU A 77 7.19 25.12 -11.18
N TRP A 78 6.38 24.23 -11.76
CA TRP A 78 5.25 24.58 -12.62
C TRP A 78 4.24 25.46 -11.88
N ARG A 79 3.84 25.09 -10.65
CA ARG A 79 2.93 25.90 -9.83
C ARG A 79 3.52 27.28 -9.52
N THR A 80 4.82 27.33 -9.22
CA THR A 80 5.52 28.58 -8.93
C THR A 80 5.56 29.50 -10.14
N ALA A 81 5.93 28.96 -11.31
CA ALA A 81 5.95 29.70 -12.58
C ALA A 81 4.55 30.22 -12.93
N ARG A 82 3.53 29.34 -12.85
CA ARG A 82 2.13 29.69 -13.09
C ARG A 82 1.65 30.84 -12.20
N ASN A 83 1.96 30.78 -10.89
CA ASN A 83 1.59 31.83 -9.94
C ASN A 83 2.24 33.18 -10.25
N GLN A 84 3.39 33.17 -10.92
CA GLN A 84 4.10 34.37 -11.38
C GLN A 84 3.69 34.81 -12.80
N GLY A 85 2.70 34.15 -13.42
CA GLY A 85 2.30 34.40 -14.81
C GLY A 85 3.34 33.96 -15.84
N LYS A 86 4.29 33.11 -15.44
CA LYS A 86 5.34 32.54 -16.30
C LYS A 86 5.01 31.11 -16.68
N ALA A 87 5.64 30.64 -17.75
CA ALA A 87 5.65 29.23 -18.14
C ALA A 87 6.98 28.58 -17.71
N LEU A 88 6.97 27.25 -17.59
CA LEU A 88 8.20 26.47 -17.54
C LEU A 88 8.97 26.60 -18.87
N SER A 89 10.26 26.27 -18.85
CA SER A 89 11.00 26.10 -20.10
C SER A 89 10.44 24.95 -20.93
N PHE A 90 10.73 24.96 -22.23
CA PHE A 90 10.26 23.91 -23.14
C PHE A 90 10.75 22.50 -22.72
N GLU A 91 12.01 22.41 -22.26
CA GLU A 91 12.59 21.14 -21.80
C GLU A 91 11.92 20.64 -20.52
N GLU A 92 11.71 21.52 -19.53
CA GLU A 92 11.03 21.16 -18.28
C GLU A 92 9.57 20.77 -18.51
N GLN A 93 8.86 21.44 -19.43
CA GLN A 93 7.48 21.10 -19.77
C GLN A 93 7.42 19.75 -20.48
N ALA A 94 8.32 19.47 -21.43
CA ALA A 94 8.38 18.18 -22.11
C ALA A 94 8.73 17.04 -21.15
N GLU A 95 9.63 17.27 -20.19
CA GLU A 95 9.94 16.32 -19.13
C GLU A 95 8.73 16.07 -18.22
N LEU A 96 8.03 17.13 -17.81
CA LEU A 96 6.83 17.04 -17.00
C LEU A 96 5.73 16.22 -17.70
N ASP A 97 5.46 16.51 -18.98
CA ASP A 97 4.45 15.80 -19.76
C ASP A 97 4.80 14.31 -19.90
N SER A 98 6.07 13.99 -20.16
CA SER A 98 6.56 12.60 -20.23
C SER A 98 6.39 11.85 -18.90
N LEU A 99 6.68 12.50 -17.77
CA LEU A 99 6.50 11.90 -16.44
C LEU A 99 5.02 11.72 -16.07
N VAL A 100 4.15 12.64 -16.48
CA VAL A 100 2.70 12.50 -16.29
C VAL A 100 2.16 11.32 -17.11
N ASP A 101 2.59 11.17 -18.36
CA ASP A 101 2.22 10.03 -19.20
C ASP A 101 2.73 8.71 -18.62
N ALA A 102 3.95 8.70 -18.07
CA ALA A 102 4.51 7.54 -17.39
C ALA A 102 3.70 7.17 -16.13
N GLU A 103 3.32 8.14 -15.30
CA GLU A 103 2.48 7.89 -14.12
C GLU A 103 1.08 7.38 -14.49
N LEU A 104 0.48 7.90 -15.57
CA LEU A 104 -0.82 7.42 -16.06
C LEU A 104 -0.75 5.94 -16.50
N LYS A 105 0.31 5.59 -17.24
CA LYS A 105 0.57 4.19 -17.64
C LYS A 105 0.82 3.31 -16.42
N ALA A 106 1.59 3.78 -15.45
CA ALA A 106 1.87 3.06 -14.21
C ALA A 106 0.58 2.80 -13.41
N SER A 107 -0.30 3.80 -13.28
CA SER A 107 -1.60 3.65 -12.62
C SER A 107 -2.49 2.60 -13.29
N THR A 108 -2.48 2.57 -14.64
CA THR A 108 -3.19 1.54 -15.41
C THR A 108 -2.60 0.15 -15.14
N ALA A 109 -1.27 0.02 -15.12
CA ALA A 109 -0.58 -1.23 -14.85
C ALA A 109 -0.81 -1.75 -13.42
N ARG A 110 -0.80 -0.86 -12.41
CA ARG A 110 -1.18 -1.17 -11.02
C ARG A 110 -2.57 -1.78 -10.95
N THR A 111 -3.53 -1.15 -11.64
CA THR A 111 -4.93 -1.60 -11.66
C THR A 111 -5.05 -2.97 -12.33
N ALA A 112 -4.37 -3.17 -13.46
CA ALA A 112 -4.37 -4.47 -14.15
C ALA A 112 -3.74 -5.59 -13.30
N SER A 113 -2.61 -5.31 -12.64
CA SER A 113 -1.95 -6.24 -11.72
C SER A 113 -2.84 -6.61 -10.54
N LEU A 114 -3.53 -5.64 -9.96
CA LEU A 114 -4.50 -5.87 -8.89
C LEU A 114 -5.67 -6.76 -9.35
N LEU A 115 -6.22 -6.53 -10.54
CA LEU A 115 -7.31 -7.36 -11.09
C LEU A 115 -6.89 -8.82 -11.32
N GLN A 116 -5.64 -9.04 -11.74
CA GLN A 116 -5.08 -10.39 -11.89
C GLN A 116 -4.87 -11.09 -10.54
N GLN A 117 -4.58 -10.34 -9.47
CA GLN A 117 -4.44 -10.91 -8.13
C GLN A 117 -5.78 -11.25 -7.47
N ILE A 118 -6.85 -10.53 -7.84
CA ILE A 118 -8.21 -10.73 -7.28
C ILE A 118 -9.00 -11.78 -8.08
N SER A 119 -8.69 -12.00 -9.36
CA SER A 119 -9.33 -13.04 -10.17
C SER A 119 -8.56 -14.36 -10.03
N PRO A 120 -9.13 -15.40 -9.38
CA PRO A 120 -8.45 -16.67 -9.14
C PRO A 120 -8.20 -17.49 -10.43
#